data_AF-A0A967CVS8-F1
#
_entry.id   AF-A0A967CVS8-F1
#
_cell.length_a   1.000
_cell.length_b   1.000
_cell.length_c   1.000
_cell.angle_alpha   90.00
_cell.angle_beta   90.00
_cell.angle_gamma   90.00
#
_symmetry.space_group_name_H-M   'P 1'
#
loop_
_entity.id
_entity.type
_entity.pdbx_description
1 polymer ?
#
loop_
_entity_poly.entity_id
_entity_poly.type
_entity_poly.pdbx_seq_one_letter_code
_entity_poly.pdbx_strand_id
1 'polypeptide(L)'
;MTACIVGWSHGKFGKLDGETSESLVVKAATEAIAHAGIEPRDVDVIYVGNMNGGFVRQEFHSSLALQAHPDLRFKPSTRVENACAT
;
A
#
# COMPACT_ATOMS: atom_id res chain seq x y z
N MET A 1 -23.44 -9.13 -7.85
CA MET A 1 -21.99 -8.92 -8.00
C MET A 1 -21.40 -9.04 -6.61
N THR A 2 -20.48 -9.97 -6.38
CA THR A 2 -19.96 -10.29 -5.04
C THR A 2 -18.48 -9.96 -5.01
N ALA A 3 -18.02 -9.23 -3.98
CA ALA A 3 -16.61 -8.96 -3.77
C ALA A 3 -15.93 -10.16 -3.10
N CYS A 4 -14.66 -10.40 -3.44
CA CYS A 4 -13.83 -11.42 -2.79
C CYS A 4 -12.42 -10.87 -2.55
N ILE A 5 -11.74 -11.39 -1.53
CA ILE A 5 -10.32 -11.12 -1.27
C ILE A 5 -9.53 -12.26 -1.90
N VAL A 6 -8.70 -11.94 -2.89
CA VAL A 6 -7.95 -12.95 -3.67
C VAL A 6 -6.47 -13.04 -3.28
N GLY A 7 -5.94 -12.06 -2.55
CA GLY A 7 -4.58 -12.10 -2.03
C GLY A 7 -4.35 -11.12 -0.89
N TRP A 8 -3.27 -11.35 -0.13
CA TRP A 8 -2.91 -10.55 1.04
C TRP A 8 -1.42 -10.65 1.35
N SER A 9 -0.90 -9.67 2.10
CA SER A 9 0.40 -9.69 2.77
C SER A 9 0.33 -8.80 4.01
N HIS A 10 1.15 -9.08 5.02
CA HIS A 10 1.45 -8.14 6.10
C HIS A 10 2.95 -8.17 6.42
N GLY A 11 3.49 -7.01 6.79
CA GLY A 11 4.85 -6.90 7.31
C GLY A 11 4.99 -7.46 8.74
N LYS A 12 6.22 -7.43 9.27
CA LYS A 12 6.48 -7.67 10.69
C LYS A 12 6.03 -6.46 11.51
N PHE A 13 5.39 -6.69 12.64
CA PHE A 13 4.99 -5.62 13.57
C PHE A 13 6.09 -5.43 14.61
N GLY A 14 6.42 -4.18 14.93
CA GLY A 14 7.40 -3.82 15.95
C GLY A 14 8.27 -2.64 15.55
N LYS A 15 9.39 -2.48 16.27
CA LYS A 15 10.41 -1.48 15.93
C LYS A 15 11.27 -1.99 14.78
N LEU A 16 11.15 -1.36 13.63
CA LEU A 16 11.87 -1.71 12.41
C LEU A 16 12.86 -0.60 12.05
N ASP A 17 14.05 -0.66 12.67
CA ASP A 17 15.10 0.30 12.39
C ASP A 17 15.61 0.14 10.95
N GLY A 18 15.69 1.25 10.21
CA GLY A 18 16.15 1.26 8.82
C GLY A 18 15.06 1.10 7.75
N GLU A 19 13.84 0.78 8.15
CA GLU A 19 12.68 0.76 7.25
C GLU A 19 12.03 2.15 7.15
N THR A 20 11.45 2.46 6.00
CA THR A 20 10.68 3.68 5.76
C THR A 20 9.22 3.31 5.49
N SER A 21 8.30 4.28 5.59
CA SER A 21 6.92 4.05 5.16
C SER A 21 6.83 3.56 3.72
N GLU A 22 7.72 4.05 2.84
CA GLU A 22 7.79 3.63 1.45
C GLU A 22 8.22 2.17 1.32
N SER A 23 9.32 1.75 1.96
CA SER A 23 9.78 0.36 1.87
C SER A 23 8.74 -0.62 2.43
N LEU A 24 8.06 -0.25 3.51
CA LEU A 24 7.00 -1.06 4.11
C LEU A 24 5.77 -1.19 3.20
N VAL A 25 5.30 -0.08 2.62
CA VAL A 25 4.15 -0.09 1.70
C VAL A 25 4.48 -0.86 0.43
N VAL A 26 5.67 -0.63 -0.16
CA VAL A 26 6.12 -1.31 -1.38
C VAL A 26 6.21 -2.82 -1.17
N LYS A 27 6.78 -3.25 -0.05
CA LYS A 27 6.90 -4.68 0.27
C LYS A 27 5.53 -5.35 0.39
N ALA A 28 4.64 -4.77 1.21
CA ALA A 28 3.31 -5.33 1.41
C ALA A 28 2.49 -5.37 0.11
N ALA A 29 2.54 -4.31 -0.71
CA ALA A 29 1.84 -4.27 -1.99
C ALA A 29 2.37 -5.32 -2.98
N THR A 30 3.70 -5.42 -3.12
CA THR A 30 4.35 -6.39 -4.02
C THR A 30 3.99 -7.83 -3.66
N GLU A 31 4.09 -8.18 -2.38
CA GLU A 31 3.78 -9.52 -1.90
C GLU A 31 2.28 -9.85 -2.02
N ALA A 32 1.39 -8.89 -1.77
CA ALA A 32 -0.05 -9.10 -1.91
C ALA A 32 -0.47 -9.32 -3.37
N ILE A 33 0.12 -8.57 -4.32
CA ILE A 33 -0.11 -8.77 -5.77
C ILE A 33 0.38 -10.15 -6.19
N ALA A 34 1.58 -10.56 -5.74
CA ALA A 34 2.12 -11.88 -6.03
C ALA A 34 1.26 -13.01 -5.44
N HIS A 35 0.77 -12.86 -4.19
CA HIS A 35 -0.14 -13.83 -3.57
C HIS A 35 -1.48 -13.92 -4.31
N ALA A 36 -1.98 -12.82 -4.86
CA ALA A 36 -3.22 -12.80 -5.65
C ALA A 36 -3.07 -13.49 -7.02
N GLY A 37 -1.83 -13.67 -7.52
CA GLY A 37 -1.57 -14.27 -8.83
C GLY A 37 -2.04 -13.43 -10.01
N ILE A 38 -2.13 -12.11 -9.84
CA ILE A 38 -2.52 -11.15 -10.88
C ILE A 38 -1.31 -10.37 -11.38
N GLU A 39 -1.41 -9.77 -12.58
CA GLU A 39 -0.40 -8.84 -13.05
C GLU A 39 -0.63 -7.45 -12.44
N PRO A 40 0.42 -6.66 -12.12
CA PRO A 40 0.24 -5.33 -11.54
C PRO A 40 -0.60 -4.38 -12.43
N ARG A 41 -0.57 -4.58 -13.75
CA ARG A 41 -1.39 -3.81 -14.72
C ARG A 41 -2.90 -4.00 -14.51
N ASP A 42 -3.32 -5.10 -13.90
CA ASP A 42 -4.72 -5.48 -13.67
C ASP A 42 -5.32 -4.74 -12.46
N VAL A 43 -4.50 -4.04 -11.67
CA VAL A 43 -4.98 -3.21 -10.55
C VAL A 43 -5.64 -1.95 -11.10
N ASP A 44 -6.93 -1.76 -10.86
CA ASP A 44 -7.66 -0.57 -11.36
C ASP A 44 -7.54 0.65 -10.45
N VAL A 45 -7.54 0.44 -9.13
CA VAL A 45 -7.55 1.51 -8.13
C VAL A 45 -6.81 1.06 -6.88
N ILE A 46 -6.16 2.01 -6.22
CA ILE A 46 -5.43 1.81 -4.97
C ILE A 46 -6.04 2.69 -3.88
N TYR A 47 -6.26 2.10 -2.70
CA TYR A 47 -6.60 2.83 -1.49
C TYR A 47 -5.50 2.61 -0.46
N VAL A 48 -4.91 3.70 0.03
CA VAL A 48 -3.82 3.66 1.02
C VAL A 48 -4.31 4.20 2.34
N GLY A 49 -4.31 3.34 3.36
CA GLY A 49 -4.53 3.74 4.74
C GLY A 49 -3.23 4.16 5.41
N ASN A 50 -3.15 5.40 5.90
CA ASN A 50 -2.06 5.83 6.76
C ASN A 50 -2.49 6.94 7.74
N MET A 51 -2.30 6.67 9.04
CA MET A 51 -2.49 7.65 10.10
C MET A 51 -1.16 8.38 10.39
N ASN A 52 -1.18 9.70 10.23
CA ASN A 52 -0.20 10.65 10.79
C ASN A 52 1.27 10.44 10.35
N GLY A 53 1.56 9.55 9.38
CA GLY A 53 2.87 9.34 8.74
C GLY A 53 4.12 9.39 9.61
N GLY A 54 4.02 8.98 10.87
CA GLY A 54 5.13 9.03 11.82
C GLY A 54 5.45 10.43 12.38
N PHE A 55 4.46 11.32 12.48
CA PHE A 55 4.60 12.70 12.98
C PHE A 55 5.53 13.58 12.13
N VAL A 56 5.65 13.27 10.84
CA VAL A 56 6.36 14.13 9.90
C VAL A 56 5.52 15.37 9.59
N ARG A 57 6.18 16.48 9.24
CA ARG A 57 5.47 17.75 8.94
C ARG A 57 4.55 17.66 7.73
N GLN A 58 4.89 16.79 6.78
CA GLN A 58 4.17 16.63 5.53
C GLN A 58 4.41 15.22 4.98
N GLU A 59 3.35 14.61 4.47
CA GLU A 59 3.36 13.24 3.97
C GLU A 59 2.47 13.10 2.73
N PHE A 60 2.80 12.13 1.88
CA PHE A 60 2.09 11.85 0.64
C PHE A 60 1.94 10.34 0.40
N HIS A 61 1.37 9.62 1.38
CA HIS A 61 1.29 8.15 1.35
C HIS A 61 0.51 7.58 0.16
N SER A 62 -0.40 8.36 -0.44
CA SER A 62 -1.21 7.95 -1.60
C SER A 62 -0.34 7.39 -2.73
N SER A 63 0.79 8.02 -3.05
CA SER A 63 1.62 7.62 -4.19
C SER A 63 2.63 6.51 -3.89
N LEU A 64 2.81 6.12 -2.62
CA LEU A 64 3.88 5.18 -2.25
C LEU A 64 3.67 3.78 -2.83
N ALA A 65 2.41 3.32 -2.90
CA ALA A 65 2.08 2.03 -3.50
C ALA A 65 2.43 1.96 -5.01
N LEU A 66 2.53 3.11 -5.69
CA LEU A 66 2.93 3.15 -7.10
C LEU A 66 4.38 2.73 -7.31
N GLN A 67 5.21 2.76 -6.27
CA GLN A 67 6.61 2.31 -6.33
C GLN A 67 6.76 0.78 -6.35
N ALA A 68 5.68 0.02 -6.10
CA ALA A 68 5.73 -1.44 -6.10
C ALA A 68 5.96 -2.03 -7.51
N HIS A 69 5.48 -1.38 -8.57
CA HIS A 69 5.73 -1.82 -9.94
C HIS A 69 5.51 -0.68 -10.95
N PRO A 70 6.29 -0.59 -12.05
CA PRO A 70 6.09 0.43 -13.10
C PRO A 70 4.68 0.46 -13.70
N ASP A 71 4.01 -0.69 -13.82
CA ASP A 71 2.64 -0.77 -14.36
C ASP A 71 1.56 -0.17 -13.44
N LEU A 72 1.91 0.11 -12.17
CA LEU A 72 1.04 0.85 -11.26
C LEU A 72 1.12 2.36 -11.50
N ARG A 73 2.08 2.83 -12.28
CA ARG A 73 2.22 4.26 -12.58
C ARG A 73 0.93 4.80 -13.20
N PHE A 74 0.47 5.93 -12.69
CA PHE A 74 -0.78 6.61 -13.08
C PHE A 74 -2.09 5.90 -12.71
N LYS A 75 -2.04 4.74 -12.03
CA LYS A 75 -3.26 4.18 -11.43
C LYS A 75 -3.81 5.15 -10.38
N PRO A 76 -5.13 5.39 -10.34
CA PRO A 76 -5.75 6.21 -9.31
C PRO A 76 -5.39 5.66 -7.93
N SER A 77 -4.85 6.51 -7.06
CA SER A 77 -4.52 6.15 -5.69
C SER A 77 -5.04 7.20 -4.73
N THR A 78 -5.82 6.77 -3.74
CA THR A 78 -6.47 7.64 -2.75
C THR A 78 -6.02 7.28 -1.34
N ARG A 79 -5.55 8.29 -0.60
CA ARG A 79 -5.32 8.15 0.85
C ARG A 79 -6.64 8.29 1.60
N VAL A 80 -6.93 7.32 2.47
CA VAL A 80 -8.03 7.37 3.44
C VAL A 80 -7.46 7.42 4.85
N GLU A 81 -8.16 8.08 5.78
CA GLU A 81 -7.73 8.22 7.17
C GLU A 81 -8.94 8.32 8.10
N ASN A 82 -8.93 7.50 9.15
CA ASN A 82 -9.93 7.45 10.23
C ASN A 82 -9.30 6.91 11.54
N ALA A 83 -8.21 7.54 11.97
CA ALA A 83 -7.38 7.14 13.10
C ALA A 83 -7.02 5.64 13.04
N CYS A 84 -7.34 4.87 14.08
CA CYS A 84 -7.05 3.43 14.14
C CYS A 84 -7.89 2.58 13.18
N ALA A 85 -8.99 3.13 12.63
CA ALA A 85 -9.86 2.46 11.67
C ALA A 85 -9.56 2.88 10.22
N THR A 86 -8.41 3.54 10.02
CA THR A 86 -7.81 3.76 8.70
C THR A 86 -7.50 2.44 8.03
#